data_AF-A0A2N3VMA8-F1
#
_entry.id   AF-A0A2N3VMA8-F1
#
_cell.length_a   1.000
_cell.length_b   1.000
_cell.length_c   1.000
_cell.angle_alpha   90.00
_cell.angle_beta   90.00
_cell.angle_gamma   90.00
#
_symmetry.space_group_name_H-M   'P 1'
#
loop_
_entity.id
_entity.type
_entity.pdbx_description
1 polymer ?
#
loop_
_entity_poly.entity_id
_entity_poly.type
_entity_poly.pdbx_seq_one_letter_code
_entity_poly.pdbx_strand_id
1 'polypeptide(L)'
;MRRLELRPIVIALVAAFALAGSVIAPAQAAPATALSIRSSVSEVTAVQQANVACAAGRSNFSRNESCIVQEAIGYVFNGARLVGLFSFNVTHQMKLNTKSLKWSETIKITDVHLYRDANGIRVGLAATCGGTCTTVNRFPQQRVLGARDISGKVYYTETVAKHQRDTTNASYTLTFTKPGGYSIDQSTYASESFRCDDTFWSRDNTRRTQRAGCVFPAYTPTLMTMKSLKWIATNIRTVQARGGYGRQGSGLPLHREADRTKADANRRAVCGGQAPPAPNLSCDEYPFATTKEGGTALPASSRGIAWVPADEQDAQGGRINAFQKQQRLLDNDAFWVQV
;
A
#
# COMPACT_ATOMS: atom_id res chain seq x y z
N MET A 1 10.56 -18.86 66.36
CA MET A 1 11.80 -19.67 66.27
C MET A 1 12.23 -19.65 64.80
N ARG A 2 13.39 -19.18 64.34
CA ARG A 2 14.69 -18.80 64.93
C ARG A 2 15.13 -17.40 64.43
N ARG A 3 15.86 -16.69 65.29
CA ARG A 3 16.51 -15.37 65.11
C ARG A 3 17.78 -15.47 64.26
N LEU A 4 18.24 -14.35 63.70
CA LEU A 4 19.63 -13.81 63.82
C LEU A 4 19.64 -12.39 63.18
N GLU A 5 19.59 -11.31 63.98
CA GLU A 5 20.71 -10.58 64.63
C GLU A 5 21.34 -9.51 63.72
N LEU A 6 21.01 -8.25 64.00
CA LEU A 6 21.75 -7.06 63.56
C LEU A 6 23.01 -6.89 64.40
N ARG A 7 24.14 -6.61 63.77
CA ARG A 7 25.33 -6.03 64.41
C ARG A 7 25.76 -4.73 63.70
N PRO A 8 26.07 -3.65 64.44
CA PRO A 8 26.48 -2.36 63.88
C PRO A 8 28.01 -2.25 63.85
N ILE A 9 28.64 -1.78 62.77
CA ILE A 9 30.05 -1.36 62.81
C ILE A 9 30.29 -0.12 61.92
N VAL A 10 30.47 1.00 62.63
CA VAL A 10 31.52 2.05 62.53
C VAL A 10 31.82 2.66 61.15
N ILE A 11 31.41 3.93 61.03
CA ILE A 11 31.91 4.93 60.08
C ILE A 11 33.36 5.27 60.44
N ALA A 12 34.30 4.99 59.54
CA ALA A 12 35.64 5.56 59.56
C ALA A 12 35.73 6.63 58.45
N LEU A 13 35.68 7.89 58.85
CA LEU A 13 36.14 9.01 58.03
C LEU A 13 37.67 8.86 57.85
N VAL A 14 38.11 8.60 56.63
CA VAL A 14 39.50 8.86 56.23
C VAL A 14 39.47 10.05 55.29
N ALA A 15 39.83 11.21 55.85
CA ALA A 15 40.21 12.38 55.09
C ALA A 15 41.57 12.11 54.43
N ALA A 16 41.58 11.88 53.12
CA ALA A 16 42.80 11.89 52.33
C ALA A 16 42.87 13.22 51.57
N PHE A 17 43.88 14.00 51.94
CA PHE A 17 44.26 15.29 51.36
C PHE A 17 44.40 15.20 49.83
N ALA A 18 43.84 16.20 49.16
CA ALA A 18 44.03 16.47 47.75
C ALA A 18 45.50 16.76 47.45
N LEU A 19 46.14 15.89 46.67
CA LEU A 19 47.28 16.25 45.84
C LEU A 19 46.73 16.58 44.47
N ALA A 20 46.64 17.90 44.18
CA ALA A 20 46.33 18.42 42.87
C ALA A 20 47.49 18.11 41.91
N GLY A 21 47.52 16.87 41.43
CA GLY A 21 48.28 16.49 40.25
C GLY A 21 47.48 16.93 39.03
N SER A 22 48.00 17.92 38.31
CA SER A 22 47.52 18.27 36.97
C SER A 22 47.69 17.06 36.05
N VAL A 23 46.69 16.17 36.02
CA VAL A 23 46.57 15.19 34.94
C VAL A 23 46.30 15.98 33.68
N ILE A 24 47.35 16.26 32.93
CA ILE A 24 47.23 16.58 31.51
C ILE A 24 46.66 15.31 30.89
N ALA A 25 45.34 15.26 30.75
CA ALA A 25 44.71 14.29 29.88
C ALA A 25 45.38 14.46 28.51
N PRO A 26 45.87 13.38 27.86
CA PRO A 26 46.29 13.49 26.49
C PRO A 26 45.08 14.04 25.74
N ALA A 27 45.23 15.20 25.09
CA ALA A 27 44.24 15.70 24.18
C ALA A 27 43.94 14.55 23.21
N GLN A 28 42.75 13.93 23.36
CA GLN A 28 42.28 12.97 22.38
C GLN A 28 42.34 13.71 21.05
N ALA A 29 43.20 13.25 20.16
CA ALA A 29 43.27 13.77 18.80
C ALA A 29 41.83 13.83 18.31
N ALA A 30 41.37 15.03 17.94
CA ALA A 30 40.05 15.20 17.34
C ALA A 30 39.93 14.12 16.26
N PRO A 31 38.83 13.34 16.23
CA PRO A 31 38.69 12.28 15.24
C PRO A 31 38.96 12.89 13.87
N ALA A 32 39.87 12.27 13.12
CA ALA A 32 40.28 12.72 11.81
C ALA A 32 39.04 13.18 11.03
N THR A 33 39.13 14.35 10.39
CA THR A 33 38.08 14.97 9.57
C THR A 33 37.36 13.95 8.70
N ALA A 34 36.29 13.37 9.22
CA ALA A 34 35.55 12.31 8.54
C ALA A 34 34.59 12.99 7.58
N LEU A 35 34.84 12.84 6.29
CA LEU A 35 33.92 13.24 5.25
C LEU A 35 32.70 12.32 5.30
N SER A 36 31.50 12.88 5.40
CA SER A 36 30.28 12.08 5.46
C SER A 36 29.13 12.68 4.67
N ILE A 37 28.24 11.81 4.17
CA ILE A 37 26.98 12.19 3.55
C ILE A 37 25.86 11.54 4.35
N ARG A 38 24.94 12.36 4.85
CA ARG A 38 23.71 11.91 5.50
C ARG A 38 22.54 12.22 4.61
N SER A 39 21.69 11.24 4.35
CA SER A 39 20.55 11.40 3.44
C SER A 39 19.27 10.87 4.06
N SER A 40 18.15 11.47 3.65
CA SER A 40 16.81 11.03 4.00
C SER A 40 15.87 11.19 2.81
N VAL A 41 14.82 10.37 2.79
CA VAL A 41 13.72 10.49 1.83
C VAL A 41 12.46 10.84 2.59
N SER A 42 11.73 11.84 2.12
CA SER A 42 10.50 12.30 2.74
C SER A 42 9.42 11.23 2.67
N GLU A 43 8.69 11.07 3.78
CA GLU A 43 7.46 10.27 3.78
C GLU A 43 6.39 10.97 2.95
N VAL A 44 5.53 10.18 2.31
CA VAL A 44 4.39 10.68 1.56
C VAL A 44 3.14 9.93 1.95
N THR A 45 2.01 10.63 2.00
CA THR A 45 0.73 10.01 2.31
C THR A 45 0.15 9.33 1.07
N ALA A 46 -0.26 8.08 1.25
CA ALA A 46 -1.00 7.30 0.27
C ALA A 46 -2.40 7.88 0.05
N VAL A 47 -2.76 8.17 -1.21
CA VAL A 47 -4.05 8.74 -1.61
C VAL A 47 -4.63 7.89 -2.75
N GLN A 48 -5.84 7.37 -2.52
CA GLN A 48 -6.56 6.61 -3.53
C GLN A 48 -7.12 7.53 -4.63
N GLN A 49 -6.80 7.26 -5.88
CA GLN A 49 -7.28 7.99 -7.05
C GLN A 49 -7.59 7.02 -8.20
N ALA A 50 -8.73 7.20 -8.86
CA ALA A 50 -9.09 6.37 -10.02
C ALA A 50 -8.15 6.63 -11.21
N ASN A 51 -7.76 7.88 -11.42
CA ASN A 51 -6.78 8.30 -12.42
C ASN A 51 -5.50 8.71 -11.67
N VAL A 52 -4.45 7.91 -11.83
CA VAL A 52 -3.20 8.12 -11.08
C VAL A 52 -2.37 9.20 -11.75
N ALA A 53 -2.26 10.36 -11.10
CA ALA A 53 -1.35 11.42 -11.50
C ALA A 53 -0.09 11.41 -10.63
N CYS A 54 1.05 11.76 -11.22
CA CYS A 54 2.29 12.00 -10.46
C CYS A 54 2.31 13.44 -9.96
N ALA A 55 2.52 13.64 -8.66
CA ALA A 55 2.60 14.95 -8.05
C ALA A 55 3.62 14.92 -6.90
N ALA A 56 4.49 15.92 -6.82
CA ALA A 56 5.50 16.04 -5.77
C ALA A 56 4.88 15.93 -4.37
N GLY A 57 5.54 15.15 -3.49
CA GLY A 57 5.09 14.92 -2.12
C GLY A 57 3.82 14.07 -2.01
N ARG A 58 3.46 13.30 -3.05
CA ARG A 58 2.26 12.45 -3.05
C ARG A 58 2.59 11.00 -3.40
N SER A 59 1.85 10.08 -2.78
CA SER A 59 1.69 8.69 -3.25
C SER A 59 0.26 8.54 -3.73
N ASN A 60 0.02 8.64 -5.04
CA ASN A 60 -1.30 8.44 -5.62
C ASN A 60 -1.41 7.02 -6.17
N PHE A 61 -2.52 6.32 -5.93
CA PHE A 61 -2.68 4.96 -6.45
C PHE A 61 -4.13 4.60 -6.76
N SER A 62 -4.30 3.75 -7.77
CA SER A 62 -5.55 3.08 -8.13
C SER A 62 -5.43 1.58 -7.82
N ARG A 63 -6.36 0.78 -8.32
CA ARG A 63 -6.32 -0.68 -8.13
C ARG A 63 -5.08 -1.34 -8.73
N ASN A 64 -4.50 -0.76 -9.79
CA ASN A 64 -3.42 -1.39 -10.55
C ASN A 64 -2.30 -0.44 -10.98
N GLU A 65 -2.33 0.81 -10.53
CA GLU A 65 -1.30 1.79 -10.83
C GLU A 65 -0.97 2.59 -9.57
N SER A 66 0.30 2.95 -9.40
CA SER A 66 0.73 3.89 -8.37
C SER A 66 1.74 4.86 -8.96
N CYS A 67 1.70 6.10 -8.48
CA CYS A 67 2.74 7.08 -8.69
C CYS A 67 3.11 7.72 -7.36
N ILE A 68 4.36 7.52 -6.96
CA ILE A 68 4.96 8.05 -5.75
C ILE A 68 6.00 9.07 -6.17
N VAL A 69 5.91 10.32 -5.70
CA VAL A 69 6.94 11.33 -5.92
C VAL A 69 7.43 11.82 -4.56
N GLN A 70 8.64 11.43 -4.20
CA GLN A 70 9.26 11.75 -2.90
C GLN A 70 10.46 12.66 -3.10
N GLU A 71 10.62 13.62 -2.21
CA GLU A 71 11.85 14.40 -2.13
C GLU A 71 12.91 13.62 -1.34
N ALA A 72 14.10 13.48 -1.92
CA ALA A 72 15.30 13.05 -1.22
C ALA A 72 16.17 14.26 -0.94
N ILE A 73 16.68 14.37 0.29
CA ILE A 73 17.59 15.43 0.72
C ILE A 73 18.84 14.80 1.32
N GLY A 74 20.00 15.42 1.09
CA GLY A 74 21.24 15.00 1.70
C GLY A 74 22.18 16.16 2.04
N TYR A 75 22.96 15.94 3.08
CA TYR A 75 23.87 16.89 3.69
C TYR A 75 25.28 16.33 3.65
N VAL A 76 26.24 17.14 3.18
CA VAL A 76 27.65 16.77 3.06
C VAL A 76 28.42 17.46 4.18
N PHE A 77 29.12 16.67 4.99
CA PHE A 77 29.87 17.14 6.14
C PHE A 77 31.37 16.89 5.98
N ASN A 78 32.16 17.82 6.52
CA ASN A 78 33.57 17.64 6.83
C ASN A 78 33.74 17.73 8.35
N GLY A 79 33.87 16.59 9.02
CA GLY A 79 33.71 16.53 10.47
C GLY A 79 32.32 17.00 10.88
N ALA A 80 32.24 17.99 11.77
CA ALA A 80 30.96 18.59 12.19
C ALA A 80 30.47 19.72 11.26
N ARG A 81 31.29 20.17 10.31
CA ARG A 81 30.96 21.32 9.45
C ARG A 81 30.13 20.87 8.26
N LEU A 82 28.95 21.48 8.08
CA LEU A 82 28.17 21.35 6.84
C LEU A 82 28.90 22.08 5.71
N VAL A 83 29.24 21.36 4.64
CA VAL A 83 29.99 21.87 3.49
C VAL A 83 29.24 21.77 2.16
N GLY A 84 28.15 21.01 2.10
CA GLY A 84 27.31 20.91 0.91
C GLY A 84 25.92 20.34 1.21
N LEU A 85 25.02 20.51 0.26
CA LEU A 85 23.64 20.02 0.33
C LEU A 85 23.17 19.62 -1.07
N PHE A 86 22.36 18.58 -1.16
CA PHE A 86 21.62 18.25 -2.36
C PHE A 86 20.17 17.89 -2.06
N SER A 87 19.28 18.15 -3.01
CA SER A 87 17.93 17.60 -3.02
C SER A 87 17.52 17.19 -4.44
N PHE A 88 16.56 16.28 -4.54
CA PHE A 88 15.96 15.86 -5.81
C PHE A 88 14.63 15.14 -5.57
N ASN A 89 13.79 15.07 -6.60
CA ASN A 89 12.60 14.24 -6.60
C ASN A 89 12.92 12.85 -7.14
N VAL A 90 12.45 11.81 -6.45
CA VAL A 90 12.38 10.43 -6.95
C VAL A 90 10.93 10.11 -7.26
N THR A 91 10.64 9.86 -8.53
CA THR A 91 9.34 9.43 -9.01
C THR A 91 9.35 7.93 -9.27
N HIS A 92 8.45 7.19 -8.66
CA HIS A 92 8.17 5.78 -8.92
C HIS A 92 6.80 5.65 -9.57
N GLN A 93 6.74 5.06 -10.76
CA GLN A 93 5.50 4.77 -11.50
C GLN A 93 5.38 3.26 -11.69
N MET A 94 4.56 2.61 -10.86
CA MET A 94 4.39 1.16 -10.87
C MET A 94 3.01 0.79 -11.44
N LYS A 95 3.00 -0.14 -12.41
CA LYS A 95 1.76 -0.63 -13.02
C LYS A 95 1.62 -2.14 -12.85
N LEU A 96 0.74 -2.54 -11.95
CA LEU A 96 0.37 -3.94 -11.73
C LEU A 96 -0.57 -4.44 -12.83
N ASN A 97 -0.76 -5.75 -12.87
CA ASN A 97 -1.60 -6.39 -13.86
C ASN A 97 -2.50 -7.43 -13.19
N THR A 98 -3.80 -7.27 -13.35
CA THR A 98 -4.80 -8.15 -12.74
C THR A 98 -4.79 -9.57 -13.32
N LYS A 99 -4.00 -9.83 -14.37
CA LYS A 99 -3.87 -11.12 -15.07
C LYS A 99 -2.41 -11.54 -15.33
N SER A 100 -1.43 -10.92 -14.64
CA SER A 100 -0.01 -11.29 -14.73
C SER A 100 0.69 -11.11 -13.39
N LEU A 101 1.55 -12.07 -13.04
CA LEU A 101 2.48 -12.00 -11.89
C LEU A 101 3.80 -11.27 -12.22
N LYS A 102 3.88 -10.70 -13.41
CA LYS A 102 5.02 -9.90 -13.88
C LYS A 102 4.56 -8.49 -14.15
N TRP A 103 5.33 -7.53 -13.66
CA TRP A 103 5.10 -6.11 -13.89
C TRP A 103 6.40 -5.33 -13.92
N SER A 104 6.30 -4.04 -14.24
CA SER A 104 7.44 -3.13 -14.24
C SER A 104 7.08 -1.82 -13.58
N GLU A 105 8.12 -1.14 -13.14
CA GLU A 105 8.10 0.19 -12.58
C GLU A 105 9.07 1.07 -13.35
N THR A 106 8.68 2.32 -13.59
CA THR A 106 9.58 3.37 -14.10
C THR A 106 9.98 4.26 -12.95
N ILE A 107 11.29 4.47 -12.81
CA ILE A 107 11.87 5.30 -11.77
C ILE A 107 12.58 6.47 -12.44
N LYS A 108 12.35 7.68 -11.92
CA LYS A 108 12.99 8.92 -12.38
C LYS A 108 13.56 9.71 -11.23
N ILE A 109 14.74 10.30 -11.43
CA ILE A 109 15.33 11.32 -10.57
C ILE A 109 15.34 12.64 -11.36
N THR A 110 14.65 13.65 -10.83
CA THR A 110 14.46 14.98 -11.43
C THR A 110 14.62 16.08 -10.39
N ASP A 111 14.51 17.34 -10.80
CA ASP A 111 14.50 18.51 -9.91
C ASP A 111 15.71 18.56 -8.97
N VAL A 112 16.87 18.24 -9.53
CA VAL A 112 18.11 18.17 -8.75
C VAL A 112 18.62 19.57 -8.41
N HIS A 113 18.82 19.81 -7.13
CA HIS A 113 19.51 21.00 -6.63
C HIS A 113 20.80 20.58 -5.90
N LEU A 114 21.93 21.17 -6.29
CA LEU A 114 23.24 20.94 -5.68
C LEU A 114 23.81 22.24 -5.13
N TYR A 115 24.37 22.19 -3.92
CA TYR A 115 25.00 23.32 -3.27
C TYR A 115 26.41 22.96 -2.78
N ARG A 116 27.39 23.81 -3.13
CA ARG A 116 28.81 23.71 -2.73
C ARG A 116 29.39 22.32 -2.98
N ASP A 117 29.84 21.63 -1.93
CA ASP A 117 30.58 20.39 -2.01
C ASP A 117 29.69 19.18 -2.38
N ALA A 118 28.40 19.38 -2.66
CA ALA A 118 27.52 18.33 -3.18
C ALA A 118 27.80 17.97 -4.65
N ASN A 119 28.62 18.74 -5.36
CA ASN A 119 29.01 18.41 -6.73
C ASN A 119 29.77 17.07 -6.83
N GLY A 120 29.54 16.33 -7.91
CA GLY A 120 30.20 15.05 -8.18
C GLY A 120 29.65 13.86 -7.39
N ILE A 121 28.58 14.04 -6.61
CA ILE A 121 27.82 12.93 -6.01
C ILE A 121 27.25 12.06 -7.12
N ARG A 122 27.38 10.75 -6.97
CA ARG A 122 26.78 9.74 -7.83
C ARG A 122 25.68 9.03 -7.08
N VAL A 123 24.56 8.79 -7.75
CA VAL A 123 23.40 8.09 -7.20
C VAL A 123 23.20 6.75 -7.91
N GLY A 124 22.85 5.75 -7.13
CA GLY A 124 22.29 4.48 -7.55
C GLY A 124 21.02 4.18 -6.75
N LEU A 125 20.28 3.19 -7.19
CA LEU A 125 19.07 2.75 -6.51
C LEU A 125 19.04 1.23 -6.54
N ALA A 126 18.90 0.62 -5.37
CA ALA A 126 18.57 -0.79 -5.23
C ALA A 126 17.06 -0.93 -5.02
N ALA A 127 16.47 -1.99 -5.55
CA ALA A 127 15.06 -2.31 -5.39
C ALA A 127 14.92 -3.81 -5.09
N THR A 128 14.19 -4.14 -4.04
CA THR A 128 13.87 -5.50 -3.61
C THR A 128 12.37 -5.61 -3.34
N CYS A 129 11.87 -6.83 -3.18
CA CYS A 129 10.52 -7.10 -2.70
C CYS A 129 10.56 -8.35 -1.82
N GLY A 130 9.61 -8.48 -0.91
CA GLY A 130 9.59 -9.58 0.06
C GLY A 130 9.02 -10.89 -0.50
N GLY A 131 9.10 -11.95 0.31
CA GLY A 131 8.47 -13.24 0.01
C GLY A 131 9.10 -13.94 -1.20
N THR A 132 8.27 -14.38 -2.12
CA THR A 132 8.66 -15.05 -3.37
C THR A 132 8.86 -14.09 -4.54
N CYS A 133 8.72 -12.79 -4.28
CA CYS A 133 8.93 -11.75 -5.27
C CYS A 133 10.41 -11.59 -5.60
N THR A 134 10.71 -11.42 -6.88
CA THR A 134 12.07 -11.18 -7.40
C THR A 134 12.11 -9.91 -8.22
N THR A 135 13.25 -9.22 -8.17
CA THR A 135 13.48 -7.97 -8.90
C THR A 135 14.60 -8.10 -9.92
N VAL A 136 14.44 -7.44 -11.07
CA VAL A 136 15.51 -7.18 -12.03
C VAL A 136 15.63 -5.68 -12.18
N ASN A 137 16.69 -5.13 -11.59
CA ASN A 137 16.93 -3.70 -11.57
C ASN A 137 17.72 -3.26 -12.81
N ARG A 138 17.08 -2.47 -13.67
CA ARG A 138 17.70 -1.83 -14.84
C ARG A 138 17.73 -0.30 -14.70
N PHE A 139 17.66 0.21 -13.47
CA PHE A 139 17.91 1.60 -13.20
C PHE A 139 19.41 1.91 -13.40
N PRO A 140 19.78 3.02 -14.06
CA PRO A 140 21.18 3.40 -14.22
C PRO A 140 21.87 3.60 -12.87
N GLN A 141 22.95 2.86 -12.63
CA GLN A 141 23.69 2.92 -11.37
C GLN A 141 24.85 3.93 -11.41
N GLN A 142 25.16 4.52 -10.26
CA GLN A 142 26.30 5.40 -10.02
C GLN A 142 26.41 6.58 -11.03
N ARG A 143 25.25 7.15 -11.38
CA ARG A 143 25.15 8.32 -12.27
C ARG A 143 25.39 9.59 -11.49
N VAL A 144 26.15 10.51 -12.09
CA VAL A 144 26.42 11.83 -11.49
C VAL A 144 25.11 12.60 -11.38
N LEU A 145 24.77 13.00 -10.16
CA LEU A 145 23.58 13.76 -9.84
C LEU A 145 23.71 15.18 -10.45
N GLY A 146 22.62 15.72 -11.01
CA GLY A 146 22.58 17.07 -11.57
C GLY A 146 23.14 17.23 -12.99
N ALA A 147 23.74 16.20 -13.58
CA ALA A 147 24.20 16.25 -14.97
C ALA A 147 23.05 16.19 -16.00
N ARG A 148 21.98 15.47 -15.66
CA ARG A 148 20.71 15.31 -16.41
C ARG A 148 19.75 14.49 -15.55
N ASP A 149 18.47 14.48 -15.94
CA ASP A 149 17.49 13.55 -15.40
C ASP A 149 17.96 12.10 -15.58
N ILE A 150 17.73 11.28 -14.56
CA ILE A 150 18.07 9.86 -14.58
C ILE A 150 16.76 9.08 -14.62
N SER A 151 16.57 8.25 -15.63
CA SER A 151 15.38 7.42 -15.78
C SER A 151 15.77 5.96 -16.02
N GLY A 152 15.02 5.04 -15.43
CA GLY A 152 15.23 3.62 -15.59
C GLY A 152 14.01 2.78 -15.25
N LYS A 153 14.17 1.46 -15.30
CA LYS A 153 13.10 0.51 -14.97
C LYS A 153 13.55 -0.52 -13.95
N VAL A 154 12.62 -0.94 -13.12
CA VAL A 154 12.72 -2.17 -12.32
C VAL A 154 11.62 -3.11 -12.80
N TYR A 155 11.96 -4.38 -12.94
CA TYR A 155 11.01 -5.44 -13.30
C TYR A 155 10.81 -6.34 -12.10
N TYR A 156 9.58 -6.77 -11.89
CA TYR A 156 9.19 -7.60 -10.77
C TYR A 156 8.55 -8.88 -11.28
N THR A 157 8.81 -9.99 -10.61
CA THR A 157 8.14 -11.27 -10.85
C THR A 157 7.80 -11.92 -9.53
N GLU A 158 6.52 -12.24 -9.34
CA GLU A 158 6.00 -12.96 -8.18
C GLU A 158 5.75 -14.44 -8.52
N THR A 159 5.85 -15.30 -7.51
CA THR A 159 5.42 -16.70 -7.60
C THR A 159 4.37 -17.00 -6.54
N VAL A 160 3.12 -17.26 -6.94
CA VAL A 160 2.05 -17.66 -6.02
C VAL A 160 1.56 -19.07 -6.34
N ALA A 161 1.41 -19.89 -5.31
CA ALA A 161 0.84 -21.22 -5.45
C ALA A 161 -0.68 -21.16 -5.73
N LYS A 162 -1.22 -22.26 -6.26
CA LYS A 162 -2.66 -22.44 -6.52
C LYS A 162 -3.48 -22.12 -5.25
N HIS A 163 -4.47 -21.25 -5.39
CA HIS A 163 -5.36 -20.75 -4.31
C HIS A 163 -4.68 -19.94 -3.22
N GLN A 164 -3.41 -19.59 -3.40
CA GLN A 164 -2.69 -18.76 -2.46
C GLN A 164 -2.66 -17.31 -2.91
N ARG A 165 -2.35 -16.46 -1.95
CA ARG A 165 -2.10 -15.03 -2.13
C ARG A 165 -0.83 -14.67 -1.36
N ASP A 166 -0.10 -13.70 -1.88
CA ASP A 166 1.02 -13.07 -1.21
C ASP A 166 0.81 -11.55 -1.17
N THR A 167 1.29 -10.89 -0.13
CA THR A 167 1.17 -9.44 0.06
C THR A 167 2.50 -8.92 0.54
N THR A 168 3.07 -7.99 -0.22
CA THR A 168 4.39 -7.41 0.05
C THR A 168 4.44 -5.96 -0.43
N ASN A 169 5.59 -5.33 -0.33
CA ASN A 169 5.92 -4.04 -0.90
C ASN A 169 7.27 -4.14 -1.63
N ALA A 170 7.52 -3.18 -2.52
CA ALA A 170 8.87 -2.95 -3.00
C ALA A 170 9.61 -2.10 -1.95
N SER A 171 10.86 -2.47 -1.66
CA SER A 171 11.76 -1.71 -0.80
C SER A 171 12.87 -1.11 -1.65
N TYR A 172 13.14 0.17 -1.48
CA TYR A 172 14.12 0.92 -2.23
C TYR A 172 15.20 1.42 -1.31
N THR A 173 16.45 1.31 -1.75
CA THR A 173 17.58 1.92 -1.07
C THR A 173 18.32 2.83 -2.04
N LEU A 174 18.32 4.13 -1.75
CA LEU A 174 19.20 5.06 -2.46
C LEU A 174 20.63 4.84 -1.98
N THR A 175 21.53 4.71 -2.94
CA THR A 175 22.96 4.57 -2.68
C THR A 175 23.67 5.76 -3.27
N PHE A 176 24.59 6.36 -2.51
CA PHE A 176 25.41 7.46 -2.99
C PHE A 176 26.87 7.05 -2.99
N THR A 177 27.65 7.62 -3.91
CA THR A 177 29.12 7.61 -3.83
C THR A 177 29.67 8.99 -4.17
N LYS A 178 30.83 9.31 -3.60
CA LYS A 178 31.56 10.54 -3.92
C LYS A 178 33.07 10.29 -3.74
N PRO A 179 33.92 10.69 -4.71
CA PRO A 179 35.37 10.64 -4.53
C PRO A 179 35.82 11.42 -3.30
N GLY A 180 36.82 10.89 -2.57
CA GLY A 180 37.37 11.50 -1.36
C GLY A 180 37.17 10.72 -0.06
N GLY A 181 36.69 9.47 -0.11
CA GLY A 181 36.59 8.61 1.07
C GLY A 181 35.43 8.96 2.00
N TYR A 182 34.30 9.39 1.45
CA TYR A 182 33.09 9.71 2.22
C TYR A 182 32.47 8.44 2.83
N SER A 183 32.11 8.48 4.11
CA SER A 183 31.12 7.57 4.67
C SER A 183 29.71 8.05 4.29
N ILE A 184 28.82 7.12 3.95
CA ILE A 184 27.54 7.47 3.34
C ILE A 184 26.44 6.66 4.00
N ASP A 185 25.45 7.36 4.56
CA ASP A 185 24.25 6.73 5.09
C ASP A 185 23.31 6.32 3.95
N GLN A 186 22.59 5.23 4.15
CA GLN A 186 21.58 4.74 3.23
C GLN A 186 20.21 5.32 3.59
N SER A 187 19.45 5.75 2.58
CA SER A 187 18.01 6.04 2.75
C SER A 187 17.20 4.89 2.18
N THR A 188 16.38 4.27 3.04
CA THR A 188 15.45 3.22 2.65
C THR A 188 14.02 3.68 2.82
N TYR A 189 13.16 3.32 1.87
CA TYR A 189 11.73 3.62 1.84
C TYR A 189 11.02 2.55 1.00
N ALA A 190 9.69 2.54 0.99
CA ALA A 190 8.93 1.46 0.37
C ALA A 190 7.78 1.97 -0.51
N SER A 191 7.30 1.11 -1.40
CA SER A 191 6.08 1.33 -2.18
C SER A 191 4.83 1.12 -1.34
N GLU A 192 3.67 1.48 -1.91
CA GLU A 192 2.39 0.93 -1.47
C GLU A 192 2.43 -0.61 -1.48
N SER A 193 1.74 -1.22 -0.52
CA SER A 193 1.63 -2.67 -0.50
C SER A 193 0.79 -3.17 -1.67
N PHE A 194 1.28 -4.20 -2.35
CA PHE A 194 0.57 -4.90 -3.40
C PHE A 194 0.32 -6.36 -3.02
N ARG A 195 -0.78 -6.90 -3.53
CA ARG A 195 -1.16 -8.30 -3.39
C ARG A 195 -1.13 -8.96 -4.74
N CYS A 196 -0.49 -10.12 -4.82
CA CYS A 196 -0.58 -11.04 -5.93
C CYS A 196 -1.27 -12.32 -5.49
N ASP A 197 -2.05 -12.96 -6.36
CA ASP A 197 -2.77 -14.19 -5.99
C ASP A 197 -3.09 -15.08 -7.20
N ASP A 198 -3.43 -16.34 -6.94
CA ASP A 198 -3.98 -17.29 -7.90
C ASP A 198 -5.28 -17.93 -7.36
N THR A 199 -6.26 -17.09 -7.01
CA THR A 199 -7.48 -17.52 -6.28
C THR A 199 -8.75 -17.56 -7.12
N PHE A 200 -8.71 -17.12 -8.39
CA PHE A 200 -9.88 -17.10 -9.27
C PHE A 200 -10.07 -18.44 -9.99
N TRP A 201 -10.77 -19.36 -9.34
CA TRP A 201 -11.03 -20.73 -9.82
C TRP A 201 -12.53 -21.02 -9.97
N SER A 202 -12.85 -22.10 -10.69
CA SER A 202 -14.21 -22.62 -10.85
C SER A 202 -14.76 -23.14 -9.52
N ARG A 203 -16.08 -23.35 -9.45
CA ARG A 203 -16.76 -23.76 -8.20
C ARG A 203 -16.22 -25.08 -7.64
N ASP A 204 -15.93 -26.01 -8.53
CA ASP A 204 -15.34 -27.33 -8.28
C ASP A 204 -13.82 -27.29 -8.10
N ASN A 205 -13.21 -26.10 -8.19
CA ASN A 205 -11.79 -25.86 -7.93
C ASN A 205 -10.81 -26.53 -8.92
N THR A 206 -11.31 -26.90 -10.10
CA THR A 206 -10.57 -27.64 -11.12
C THR A 206 -9.93 -26.72 -12.16
N ARG A 207 -10.53 -25.57 -12.46
CA ARG A 207 -10.12 -24.69 -13.57
C ARG A 207 -10.00 -23.23 -13.17
N ARG A 208 -8.92 -22.56 -13.58
CA ARG A 208 -8.80 -21.09 -13.46
C ARG A 208 -9.89 -20.38 -14.27
N THR A 209 -10.58 -19.44 -13.64
CA THR A 209 -11.53 -18.52 -14.30
C THR A 209 -10.90 -17.17 -14.62
N GLN A 210 -9.77 -16.85 -13.99
CA GLN A 210 -8.89 -15.73 -14.34
C GLN A 210 -7.44 -16.16 -14.06
N ARG A 211 -6.49 -15.67 -14.86
CA ARG A 211 -5.05 -15.90 -14.61
C ARG A 211 -4.64 -15.29 -13.27
N ALA A 212 -3.56 -15.80 -12.68
CA ALA A 212 -2.92 -15.16 -11.53
C ALA A 212 -2.52 -13.71 -11.85
N GLY A 213 -2.53 -12.83 -10.86
CA GLY A 213 -2.26 -11.41 -11.08
C GLY A 213 -2.19 -10.60 -9.78
N CYS A 214 -1.88 -9.33 -9.92
CA CYS A 214 -1.58 -8.43 -8.80
C CYS A 214 -2.42 -7.15 -8.82
N VAL A 215 -2.68 -6.60 -7.63
CA VAL A 215 -3.42 -5.35 -7.38
C VAL A 215 -2.88 -4.62 -6.15
N PHE A 216 -3.19 -3.33 -6.01
CA PHE A 216 -3.06 -2.60 -4.75
C PHE A 216 -4.35 -2.82 -3.94
N PRO A 217 -4.37 -3.72 -2.93
CA PRO A 217 -5.60 -4.15 -2.27
C PRO A 217 -6.23 -3.02 -1.42
N ALA A 218 -5.45 -2.04 -0.99
CA ALA A 218 -5.93 -0.89 -0.22
C ALA A 218 -6.86 0.03 -1.04
N TYR A 219 -6.80 -0.03 -2.38
CA TYR A 219 -7.71 0.75 -3.22
C TYR A 219 -9.11 0.15 -3.19
N THR A 220 -10.11 0.97 -2.86
CA THR A 220 -11.54 0.62 -2.81
C THR A 220 -12.21 1.00 -4.14
N PRO A 221 -12.39 0.05 -5.09
CA PRO A 221 -12.97 0.37 -6.39
C PRO A 221 -14.48 0.64 -6.32
N THR A 222 -15.01 1.29 -7.35
CA THR A 222 -16.43 1.64 -7.44
C THR A 222 -17.11 0.88 -8.58
N LEU A 223 -18.19 0.15 -8.26
CA LEU A 223 -19.09 -0.50 -9.22
C LEU A 223 -20.05 0.55 -9.80
N MET A 224 -19.71 1.07 -10.98
CA MET A 224 -20.51 2.11 -11.65
C MET A 224 -21.56 1.57 -12.61
N THR A 225 -21.49 0.29 -12.98
CA THR A 225 -22.37 -0.31 -13.99
C THR A 225 -23.80 -0.48 -13.49
N MET A 226 -24.10 -0.26 -12.21
CA MET A 226 -25.48 -0.32 -11.70
C MET A 226 -26.33 0.86 -12.19
N LYS A 227 -25.73 2.02 -12.51
CA LYS A 227 -26.43 3.25 -12.95
C LYS A 227 -27.44 3.03 -14.08
N SER A 228 -27.17 2.10 -14.99
CA SER A 228 -28.01 1.87 -16.17
C SER A 228 -29.10 0.82 -15.97
N LEU A 229 -29.22 0.22 -14.79
CA LEU A 229 -30.26 -0.75 -14.44
C LEU A 229 -31.36 0.02 -13.71
N LYS A 230 -32.47 0.34 -14.39
CA LYS A 230 -33.44 1.36 -13.94
C LYS A 230 -34.03 1.02 -12.57
N TRP A 231 -34.49 -0.21 -12.39
CA TRP A 231 -35.19 -0.64 -11.18
C TRP A 231 -34.20 -0.93 -10.05
N ILE A 232 -33.09 -1.58 -10.36
CA ILE A 232 -32.01 -1.91 -9.42
C ILE A 232 -31.32 -0.64 -8.91
N ALA A 233 -30.99 0.30 -9.79
CA ALA A 233 -30.42 1.58 -9.39
C ALA A 233 -31.35 2.34 -8.44
N THR A 234 -32.67 2.24 -8.63
CA THR A 234 -33.66 2.86 -7.76
C THR A 234 -33.69 2.21 -6.38
N ASN A 235 -33.63 0.87 -6.29
CA ASN A 235 -33.52 0.16 -5.02
C ASN A 235 -32.25 0.55 -4.25
N ILE A 236 -31.09 0.47 -4.92
CA ILE A 236 -29.79 0.87 -4.34
C ILE A 236 -29.83 2.32 -3.85
N ARG A 237 -30.33 3.25 -4.67
CA ARG A 237 -30.40 4.68 -4.31
C ARG A 237 -31.28 4.91 -3.08
N THR A 238 -32.39 4.17 -2.97
CA THR A 238 -33.30 4.26 -1.82
C THR A 238 -32.61 3.85 -0.52
N VAL A 239 -31.86 2.75 -0.54
CA VAL A 239 -31.12 2.28 0.64
C VAL A 239 -29.96 3.23 0.98
N GLN A 240 -29.18 3.66 -0.02
CA GLN A 240 -28.07 4.59 0.17
C GLN A 240 -28.52 5.97 0.70
N ALA A 241 -29.69 6.46 0.28
CA ALA A 241 -30.23 7.75 0.73
C ALA A 241 -30.58 7.77 2.23
N ARG A 242 -30.84 6.61 2.83
CA ARG A 242 -31.14 6.47 4.27
C ARG A 242 -29.90 6.28 5.14
N GLY A 243 -28.70 6.49 4.58
CA GLY A 243 -27.42 6.23 5.25
C GLY A 243 -26.94 4.78 5.12
N GLY A 244 -27.51 4.00 4.18
CA GLY A 244 -27.10 2.64 3.90
C GLY A 244 -25.66 2.52 3.35
N TYR A 245 -25.15 1.30 3.36
CA TYR A 245 -23.78 0.97 2.95
C TYR A 245 -23.58 1.12 1.43
N GLY A 246 -22.32 1.14 1.00
CA GLY A 246 -21.88 1.10 -0.39
C GLY A 246 -21.88 2.45 -1.11
N ARG A 247 -22.38 3.53 -0.50
CA ARG A 247 -22.29 4.87 -1.10
C ARG A 247 -20.86 5.42 -0.97
N GLN A 248 -20.25 5.78 -2.10
CA GLN A 248 -18.90 6.36 -2.10
C GLN A 248 -18.83 7.61 -1.21
N GLY A 249 -17.80 7.66 -0.35
CA GLY A 249 -17.57 8.77 0.59
C GLY A 249 -18.39 8.71 1.88
N SER A 250 -19.25 7.70 2.09
CA SER A 250 -20.00 7.56 3.34
C SER A 250 -19.20 7.00 4.51
N GLY A 251 -18.01 6.44 4.25
CA GLY A 251 -17.24 5.67 5.24
C GLY A 251 -17.73 4.23 5.47
N LEU A 252 -18.79 3.80 4.78
CA LEU A 252 -19.40 2.47 4.93
C LEU A 252 -19.38 1.70 3.60
N PRO A 253 -18.23 1.15 3.15
CA PRO A 253 -18.16 0.38 1.91
C PRO A 253 -18.85 -0.98 2.04
N LEU A 254 -19.15 -1.62 0.92
CA LEU A 254 -19.52 -3.03 0.91
C LEU A 254 -18.26 -3.90 0.89
N HIS A 255 -18.32 -5.08 1.49
CA HIS A 255 -17.23 -6.05 1.45
C HIS A 255 -17.68 -7.29 0.72
N ARG A 256 -16.86 -7.80 -0.20
CA ARG A 256 -17.19 -9.01 -0.97
C ARG A 256 -17.34 -10.22 -0.04
N GLU A 257 -18.42 -10.99 -0.22
CA GLU A 257 -18.61 -12.33 0.33
C GLU A 257 -18.27 -13.37 -0.75
N ALA A 258 -17.15 -14.06 -0.58
CA ALA A 258 -16.67 -15.08 -1.51
C ALA A 258 -17.31 -16.45 -1.29
N ASP A 259 -17.81 -16.72 -0.08
CA ASP A 259 -18.44 -17.98 0.28
C ASP A 259 -19.85 -18.03 -0.29
N ARG A 260 -20.07 -18.97 -1.22
CA ARG A 260 -21.35 -19.16 -1.88
C ARG A 260 -22.44 -19.59 -0.93
N THR A 261 -22.12 -20.39 0.08
CA THR A 261 -23.09 -20.86 1.06
C THR A 261 -23.63 -19.68 1.86
N LYS A 262 -22.75 -18.74 2.23
CA LYS A 262 -23.13 -17.48 2.90
C LYS A 262 -23.89 -16.56 1.97
N ALA A 263 -23.45 -16.38 0.73
CA ALA A 263 -24.18 -15.56 -0.24
C ALA A 263 -25.59 -16.10 -0.53
N ASP A 264 -25.75 -17.41 -0.64
CA ASP A 264 -27.08 -18.02 -0.83
C ASP A 264 -27.93 -17.96 0.44
N ALA A 265 -27.31 -18.03 1.63
CA ALA A 265 -28.01 -17.78 2.89
C ALA A 265 -28.49 -16.32 3.00
N ASN A 266 -27.67 -15.35 2.62
CA ASN A 266 -28.04 -13.93 2.55
C ASN A 266 -29.26 -13.76 1.64
N ARG A 267 -29.23 -14.36 0.44
CA ARG A 267 -30.35 -14.30 -0.50
C ARG A 267 -31.62 -14.92 0.07
N ARG A 268 -31.52 -16.13 0.64
CA ARG A 268 -32.68 -16.81 1.23
C ARG A 268 -33.29 -16.04 2.39
N ALA A 269 -32.48 -15.35 3.18
CA ALA A 269 -32.94 -14.63 4.36
C ALA A 269 -33.91 -13.48 4.04
N VAL A 270 -33.80 -12.87 2.86
CA VAL A 270 -34.67 -11.75 2.46
C VAL A 270 -35.61 -12.10 1.31
N CYS A 271 -35.20 -12.95 0.37
CA CYS A 271 -35.99 -13.31 -0.81
C CYS A 271 -36.57 -14.75 -0.78
N GLY A 272 -36.13 -15.64 0.13
CA GLY A 272 -36.37 -17.09 0.05
C GLY A 272 -37.82 -17.57 0.25
N GLY A 273 -38.72 -16.70 0.70
CA GLY A 273 -40.14 -17.00 0.90
C GLY A 273 -41.09 -16.00 0.24
N GLN A 274 -40.58 -15.15 -0.65
CA GLN A 274 -41.38 -14.09 -1.26
C GLN A 274 -41.96 -14.53 -2.60
N ALA A 275 -43.24 -14.19 -2.83
CA ALA A 275 -43.89 -14.41 -4.12
C ALA A 275 -43.87 -13.11 -4.93
N PRO A 276 -43.42 -13.15 -6.20
CA PRO A 276 -43.45 -11.95 -7.04
C PRO A 276 -44.89 -11.49 -7.27
N PRO A 277 -45.15 -10.17 -7.27
CA PRO A 277 -46.51 -9.63 -7.43
C PRO A 277 -47.01 -9.76 -8.87
N ALA A 278 -46.13 -10.05 -9.83
CA ALA A 278 -46.47 -10.28 -11.23
C ALA A 278 -45.43 -11.23 -11.87
N PRO A 279 -45.78 -11.88 -13.00
CA PRO A 279 -44.84 -12.68 -13.77
C PRO A 279 -43.60 -11.88 -14.22
N ASN A 280 -42.49 -12.59 -14.45
CA ASN A 280 -41.21 -12.04 -14.92
C ASN A 280 -40.53 -11.01 -13.97
N LEU A 281 -40.94 -10.96 -12.71
CA LEU A 281 -40.26 -10.21 -11.67
C LEU A 281 -39.39 -11.13 -10.81
N SER A 282 -38.27 -10.60 -10.36
CA SER A 282 -37.34 -11.23 -9.43
C SER A 282 -37.10 -10.33 -8.22
N CYS A 283 -36.82 -10.94 -7.07
CA CYS A 283 -36.50 -10.24 -5.84
C CYS A 283 -35.04 -9.77 -5.90
N ASP A 284 -34.84 -8.46 -6.02
CA ASP A 284 -33.55 -7.79 -5.85
C ASP A 284 -33.34 -7.42 -4.38
N GLU A 285 -32.09 -7.47 -3.92
CA GLU A 285 -31.71 -7.14 -2.56
C GLU A 285 -30.49 -6.21 -2.54
N TYR A 286 -30.53 -5.21 -1.66
CA TYR A 286 -29.39 -4.36 -1.38
C TYR A 286 -29.23 -4.14 0.14
N PRO A 287 -28.04 -4.34 0.73
CA PRO A 287 -26.80 -4.80 0.09
C PRO A 287 -26.88 -6.18 -0.57
N PHE A 288 -26.06 -6.38 -1.61
CA PHE A 288 -26.15 -7.58 -2.44
C PHE A 288 -25.87 -8.86 -1.64
N ALA A 289 -26.48 -9.98 -2.03
CA ALA A 289 -26.22 -11.32 -1.47
C ALA A 289 -24.72 -11.65 -1.35
N THR A 290 -23.95 -11.22 -2.37
CA THR A 290 -22.50 -11.45 -2.49
C THR A 290 -21.66 -10.43 -1.73
N THR A 291 -22.23 -9.82 -0.68
CA THR A 291 -21.53 -8.93 0.24
C THR A 291 -21.71 -9.37 1.69
N LYS A 292 -20.78 -9.00 2.57
CA LYS A 292 -20.83 -9.29 4.01
C LYS A 292 -22.00 -8.58 4.69
N GLU A 293 -22.42 -7.46 4.12
CA GLU A 293 -23.56 -6.65 4.55
C GLU A 293 -24.91 -7.16 4.02
N GLY A 294 -24.90 -8.21 3.18
CA GLY A 294 -26.09 -8.76 2.55
C GLY A 294 -27.04 -9.47 3.51
N GLY A 295 -28.23 -9.80 3.01
CA GLY A 295 -29.25 -10.52 3.78
C GLY A 295 -29.73 -9.73 5.00
N THR A 296 -29.61 -10.33 6.18
CA THR A 296 -30.03 -9.73 7.47
C THR A 296 -28.87 -9.29 8.35
N ALA A 297 -27.65 -9.22 7.80
CA ALA A 297 -26.46 -8.79 8.54
C ALA A 297 -26.56 -7.32 9.03
N LEU A 298 -27.36 -6.50 8.35
CA LEU A 298 -27.65 -5.12 8.74
C LEU A 298 -29.07 -4.94 9.30
N PRO A 299 -29.31 -3.90 10.12
CA PRO A 299 -30.65 -3.50 10.53
C PRO A 299 -31.57 -3.26 9.32
N ALA A 300 -32.87 -3.48 9.51
CA ALA A 300 -33.87 -3.30 8.44
C ALA A 300 -33.87 -1.90 7.81
N SER A 301 -33.46 -0.87 8.55
CA SER A 301 -33.32 0.51 8.06
C SER A 301 -32.22 0.68 6.99
N SER A 302 -31.24 -0.24 6.96
CA SER A 302 -30.03 -0.15 6.13
C SER A 302 -29.99 -1.20 5.01
N ARG A 303 -31.12 -1.88 4.77
CA ARG A 303 -31.30 -2.85 3.68
C ARG A 303 -32.65 -2.65 2.99
N GLY A 304 -32.76 -3.12 1.77
CA GLY A 304 -33.95 -3.00 0.94
C GLY A 304 -34.10 -4.17 -0.01
N ILE A 305 -35.34 -4.47 -0.35
CA ILE A 305 -35.69 -5.39 -1.42
C ILE A 305 -36.58 -4.67 -2.42
N ALA A 306 -36.52 -5.08 -3.68
CA ALA A 306 -37.41 -4.59 -4.72
C ALA A 306 -37.75 -5.72 -5.69
N TRP A 307 -38.96 -5.67 -6.24
CA TRP A 307 -39.31 -6.50 -7.39
C TRP A 307 -38.82 -5.81 -8.66
N VAL A 308 -37.92 -6.47 -9.39
CA VAL A 308 -37.30 -5.95 -10.61
C VAL A 308 -37.52 -6.92 -11.77
N PRO A 309 -37.47 -6.46 -13.03
CA PRO A 309 -37.49 -7.36 -14.18
C PRO A 309 -36.39 -8.44 -14.08
N ALA A 310 -36.75 -9.70 -14.37
CA ALA A 310 -35.84 -10.83 -14.21
C ALA A 310 -34.56 -10.69 -15.07
N ASP A 311 -34.68 -10.12 -16.27
CA ASP A 311 -33.55 -9.82 -17.16
C ASP A 311 -32.60 -8.76 -16.56
N GLU A 312 -33.17 -7.75 -15.88
CA GLU A 312 -32.38 -6.74 -15.16
C GLU A 312 -31.63 -7.36 -13.97
N GLN A 313 -32.27 -8.30 -13.25
CA GLN A 313 -31.66 -9.06 -12.16
C GLN A 313 -30.48 -9.92 -12.64
N ASP A 314 -30.65 -10.63 -13.76
CA ASP A 314 -29.58 -11.43 -14.35
C ASP A 314 -28.41 -10.56 -14.82
N ALA A 315 -28.72 -9.40 -15.42
CA ALA A 315 -27.71 -8.42 -15.82
C ALA A 315 -26.92 -7.88 -14.61
N GLN A 316 -27.56 -7.66 -13.46
CA GLN A 316 -26.89 -7.26 -12.22
C GLN A 316 -25.89 -8.31 -11.76
N GLY A 317 -26.31 -9.58 -11.68
CA GLY A 317 -25.45 -10.68 -11.27
C GLY A 317 -24.21 -10.83 -12.17
N GLY A 318 -24.41 -10.70 -13.50
CA GLY A 318 -23.32 -10.68 -14.48
C GLY A 318 -22.34 -9.52 -14.27
N ARG A 319 -22.85 -8.31 -14.06
CA ARG A 319 -22.05 -7.09 -13.85
C ARG A 319 -21.24 -7.12 -12.54
N ILE A 320 -21.81 -7.64 -11.46
CA ILE A 320 -21.09 -7.83 -10.18
C ILE A 320 -19.94 -8.82 -10.37
N ASN A 321 -20.18 -9.97 -11.03
CA ASN A 321 -19.13 -10.96 -11.27
C ASN A 321 -17.99 -10.39 -12.13
N ALA A 322 -18.34 -9.68 -13.21
CA ALA A 322 -17.38 -9.03 -14.09
C ALA A 322 -16.53 -7.99 -13.33
N PHE A 323 -17.16 -7.16 -12.50
CA PHE A 323 -16.47 -6.17 -11.67
C PHE A 323 -15.52 -6.83 -10.66
N GLN A 324 -15.97 -7.84 -9.92
CA GLN A 324 -15.15 -8.56 -8.96
C GLN A 324 -13.89 -9.16 -9.63
N LYS A 325 -14.02 -9.69 -10.85
CA LYS A 325 -12.87 -10.19 -11.64
C LYS A 325 -11.97 -9.08 -12.15
N GLN A 326 -12.55 -8.03 -12.74
CA GLN A 326 -11.82 -6.89 -13.29
C GLN A 326 -10.96 -6.21 -12.23
N GLN A 327 -11.51 -6.02 -11.03
CA GLN A 327 -10.84 -5.42 -9.88
C GLN A 327 -10.08 -6.46 -9.03
N ARG A 328 -10.18 -7.75 -9.38
CA ARG A 328 -9.57 -8.85 -8.64
C ARG A 328 -9.91 -8.79 -7.13
N LEU A 329 -11.20 -8.63 -6.81
CA LEU A 329 -11.69 -8.56 -5.44
C LEU A 329 -11.67 -9.96 -4.79
N LEU A 330 -10.99 -10.09 -3.65
CA LEU A 330 -11.06 -11.29 -2.81
C LEU A 330 -12.12 -11.16 -1.73
N ASP A 331 -12.31 -12.23 -0.96
CA ASP A 331 -13.16 -12.16 0.23
C ASP A 331 -12.74 -10.99 1.12
N ASN A 332 -13.72 -10.26 1.63
CA ASN A 332 -13.54 -9.08 2.48
C ASN A 332 -12.90 -7.87 1.79
N ASP A 333 -12.60 -7.89 0.48
CA ASP A 333 -12.17 -6.68 -0.22
C ASP A 333 -13.35 -5.69 -0.26
N ALA A 334 -13.08 -4.43 0.10
CA ALA A 334 -14.04 -3.34 0.09
C ALA A 334 -14.32 -2.82 -1.33
N PHE A 335 -15.54 -2.36 -1.59
CA PHE A 335 -15.92 -1.65 -2.81
C PHE A 335 -17.13 -0.73 -2.59
N TRP A 336 -17.24 0.28 -3.45
CA TRP A 336 -18.39 1.19 -3.51
C TRP A 336 -19.34 0.80 -4.65
N VAL A 337 -20.56 1.32 -4.61
CA VAL A 337 -21.56 1.19 -5.67
C VAL A 337 -22.08 2.57 -6.01
N GLN A 338 -22.03 2.92 -7.29
CA GLN A 338 -22.55 4.19 -7.78
C GLN A 338 -23.79 3.94 -8.65
N VAL A 339 -24.84 4.68 -8.36
CA VAL A 339 -26.14 4.71 -9.06
C VAL A 339 -26.58 6.14 -9.34
#